data_AF-A0A2X3DY63-F1
#
_entry.id   AF-A0A2X3DY63-F1
#
_cell.length_a   1.000
_cell.length_b   1.000
_cell.length_c   1.000
_cell.angle_alpha   90.00
_cell.angle_beta   90.00
_cell.angle_gamma   90.00
#
_symmetry.space_group_name_H-M   'P 1'
#
loop_
_entity.id
_entity.type
_entity.pdbx_description
1 polymer ?
#
loop_
_entity_poly.entity_id
_entity_poly.type
_entity_poly.pdbx_seq_one_letter_code
_entity_poly.pdbx_strand_id
1 'polypeptide(L)'
;MPYQSFYRVEILAVKIDESNIQDLLAGADIVCEAFDSALAKAMLAQNFHKHFPKTTLISASGLAGYGNSNTVQTHKITHNFYVCGDLVSGAKPGNGLMAPRVNICAGHQANLVLELLCEGL
;
A
#
# COMPACT_ATOMS: atom_id res chain seq x y z
N MET A 1 14.43 -6.95 -31.32
CA MET A 1 15.30 -6.28 -30.33
C MET A 1 14.94 -6.86 -28.97
N PRO A 2 15.86 -7.46 -28.21
CA PRO A 2 15.52 -7.99 -26.89
C PRO A 2 15.30 -6.81 -25.94
N TYR A 3 14.15 -6.81 -25.26
CA TYR A 3 13.76 -5.84 -24.24
C TYR A 3 14.73 -5.97 -23.05
N GLN A 4 15.58 -4.98 -22.82
CA GLN A 4 16.41 -4.93 -21.63
C GLN A 4 15.58 -4.31 -20.50
N SER A 5 15.43 -5.03 -19.39
CA SER A 5 14.58 -4.58 -18.28
C SER A 5 15.21 -3.37 -17.57
N PHE A 6 14.50 -2.24 -17.53
CA PHE A 6 14.94 -1.00 -16.86
C PHE A 6 14.71 -1.01 -15.33
N TYR A 7 14.34 -2.15 -14.76
CA TYR A 7 14.03 -2.30 -13.34
C TYR A 7 14.64 -3.58 -12.79
N ARG A 8 15.02 -3.52 -11.50
CA ARG A 8 15.45 -4.68 -10.71
C ARG A 8 14.30 -5.09 -9.80
N VAL A 9 14.02 -6.40 -9.76
CA VAL A 9 13.04 -6.98 -8.84
C VAL A 9 13.79 -7.83 -7.83
N GLU A 10 13.46 -7.65 -6.56
CA GLU A 10 13.91 -8.50 -5.48
C GLU A 10 12.69 -9.13 -4.81
N ILE A 11 12.71 -10.45 -4.63
CA ILE A 11 11.59 -11.21 -4.05
C ILE A 11 12.10 -11.87 -2.78
N LEU A 12 11.45 -11.57 -1.67
CA LEU A 12 11.78 -12.12 -0.35
C LEU A 12 10.62 -12.98 0.15
N ALA A 13 10.87 -14.27 0.33
CA ALA A 13 9.91 -15.21 0.90
C ALA A 13 10.02 -15.24 2.44
N VAL A 14 9.72 -14.11 3.07
CA VAL A 14 9.85 -13.92 4.52
C VAL A 14 8.57 -13.34 5.10
N LYS A 15 8.24 -13.72 6.34
CA LYS A 15 7.16 -13.08 7.08
C LYS A 15 7.68 -11.80 7.73
N ILE A 16 7.05 -10.67 7.41
CA ILE A 16 7.39 -9.39 8.04
C ILE A 16 6.81 -9.34 9.46
N ASP A 17 7.62 -8.91 10.41
CA ASP A 17 7.25 -8.62 11.79
C ASP A 17 8.11 -7.47 12.35
N GLU A 18 7.86 -7.08 13.60
CA GLU A 18 8.54 -5.95 14.24
C GLU A 18 10.07 -6.11 14.32
N SER A 19 10.58 -7.34 14.32
CA SER A 19 12.01 -7.60 14.47
C SER A 19 12.80 -7.42 13.17
N ASN A 20 12.15 -7.55 12.00
CA ASN A 20 12.83 -7.53 10.70
C ASN A 20 12.41 -6.39 9.77
N ILE A 21 11.32 -5.67 10.09
CA ILE A 21 10.74 -4.66 9.20
C ILE A 21 11.69 -3.51 8.87
N GLN A 22 12.54 -3.12 9.84
CA GLN A 22 13.52 -2.06 9.69
C GLN A 22 14.56 -2.41 8.61
N ASP A 23 15.13 -3.60 8.70
CA ASP A 23 16.16 -4.05 7.77
C ASP A 23 15.57 -4.35 6.38
N LEU A 24 14.38 -4.94 6.33
CA LEU A 24 13.72 -5.32 5.08
C LEU A 24 13.27 -4.13 4.23
N LEU A 25 12.90 -3.02 4.85
CA LEU A 25 12.42 -1.81 4.15
C LEU A 25 13.47 -0.70 4.13
N ALA A 26 14.69 -0.97 4.56
CA ALA A 26 15.77 0.00 4.60
C ALA A 26 16.06 0.58 3.21
N GLY A 27 16.14 1.91 3.12
CA GLY A 27 16.45 2.62 1.88
C GLY A 27 15.28 2.76 0.91
N ALA A 28 14.07 2.31 1.26
CA ALA A 28 12.88 2.56 0.45
C ALA A 28 12.44 4.03 0.55
N ASP A 29 12.19 4.67 -0.60
CA ASP A 29 11.59 6.01 -0.67
C ASP A 29 10.08 5.97 -0.44
N ILE A 30 9.43 4.92 -0.96
CA ILE A 30 7.99 4.67 -0.85
C ILE A 30 7.75 3.21 -0.49
N VAL A 31 6.87 2.95 0.48
CA VAL A 31 6.38 1.63 0.85
C VAL A 31 4.88 1.55 0.59
N CYS A 32 4.47 0.59 -0.23
CA CYS A 32 3.06 0.23 -0.39
C CYS A 32 2.70 -0.90 0.57
N GLU A 33 1.78 -0.64 1.49
CA GLU A 33 1.22 -1.66 2.37
C GLU A 33 0.05 -2.37 1.68
N ALA A 34 0.12 -3.70 1.67
CA ALA A 34 -0.87 -4.59 1.05
C ALA A 34 -1.14 -5.85 1.92
N PHE A 35 -1.14 -5.70 3.24
CA PHE A 35 -1.47 -6.80 4.14
C PHE A 35 -2.98 -7.02 4.20
N ASP A 36 -3.41 -8.28 4.08
CA ASP A 36 -4.80 -8.68 4.30
C ASP A 36 -5.15 -8.83 5.80
N SER A 37 -4.14 -8.75 6.67
CA SER A 37 -4.30 -8.84 8.13
C SER A 37 -4.37 -7.45 8.76
N ALA A 38 -5.46 -7.18 9.48
CA ALA A 38 -5.61 -5.95 10.27
C ALA A 38 -4.50 -5.79 11.32
N LEU A 39 -4.04 -6.89 11.92
CA LEU A 39 -2.94 -6.88 12.90
C LEU A 39 -1.60 -6.52 12.24
N ALA A 40 -1.30 -7.09 11.07
CA ALA A 40 -0.06 -6.78 10.35
C ALA A 40 -0.04 -5.32 9.88
N LYS A 41 -1.19 -4.82 9.43
CA LYS A 41 -1.36 -3.41 9.08
C LYS A 41 -1.13 -2.48 10.26
N ALA A 42 -1.73 -2.79 11.42
CA ALA A 42 -1.53 -2.01 12.64
C ALA A 42 -0.06 -2.00 13.08
N MET A 43 0.60 -3.16 13.03
CA MET A 43 2.03 -3.33 13.34
C MET A 43 2.90 -2.40 12.49
N LEU A 44 2.66 -2.36 11.17
CA LEU A 44 3.36 -1.44 10.27
C LEU A 44 3.01 0.02 10.60
N ALA A 45 1.73 0.39 10.53
CA ALA A 45 1.29 1.78 10.51
C ALA A 45 1.56 2.56 11.81
N GLN A 46 1.46 1.91 12.98
CA GLN A 46 1.58 2.61 14.27
C GLN A 46 3.00 3.11 14.57
N ASN A 47 4.02 2.47 13.99
CA ASN A 47 5.42 2.78 14.27
C ASN A 47 6.24 3.10 13.01
N PHE A 48 5.63 3.07 11.82
CA PHE A 48 6.33 3.24 10.55
C PHE A 48 7.26 4.47 10.54
N HIS A 49 6.71 5.67 10.74
CA HIS A 49 7.50 6.91 10.66
C HIS A 49 8.45 7.12 11.85
N LYS A 50 8.38 6.31 12.92
CA LYS A 50 9.43 6.30 13.95
C LYS A 50 10.72 5.68 13.42
N HIS A 51 10.60 4.66 12.57
CA HIS A 51 11.72 3.99 11.93
C HIS A 51 12.10 4.62 10.59
N PHE A 52 11.11 5.12 9.85
CA PHE A 52 11.27 5.65 8.50
C PHE A 52 10.71 7.08 8.39
N PRO A 53 11.35 8.08 9.02
CA PRO A 53 10.78 9.43 9.13
C PRO A 53 10.61 10.15 7.78
N LYS A 54 11.33 9.72 6.74
CA LYS A 54 11.31 10.31 5.40
C LYS A 54 10.61 9.45 4.34
N THR A 55 10.31 8.20 4.66
CA THR A 55 9.71 7.27 3.69
C THR A 55 8.20 7.51 3.62
N THR A 56 7.67 7.56 2.40
CA THR A 56 6.23 7.65 2.20
C THR A 56 5.58 6.29 2.36
N LEU A 57 4.56 6.20 3.21
CA LEU A 57 3.71 5.02 3.36
C LEU A 57 2.41 5.22 2.57
N ILE A 58 2.05 4.24 1.75
CA ILE A 58 0.78 4.18 1.03
C ILE A 58 0.05 2.89 1.43
N SER A 59 -1.02 3.02 2.20
CA SER A 59 -1.83 1.88 2.65
C SER A 59 -3.11 1.72 1.84
N ALA A 60 -3.76 0.57 1.98
CA ALA A 60 -5.10 0.31 1.43
C ALA A 60 -6.14 0.10 2.53
N SER A 61 -7.35 0.64 2.39
CA SER A 61 -8.46 0.35 3.32
C SER A 61 -9.83 0.52 2.69
N GLY A 62 -10.73 -0.43 2.92
CA GLY A 62 -12.08 -0.36 2.35
C GLY A 62 -12.12 -0.83 0.89
N LEU A 63 -11.95 -2.13 0.67
CA LEU A 63 -11.83 -2.75 -0.65
C LEU A 63 -12.84 -3.89 -0.91
N ALA A 64 -13.67 -4.24 0.08
CA ALA A 64 -14.62 -5.34 -0.04
C ALA A 64 -15.85 -4.96 -0.88
N GLY A 65 -16.52 -5.94 -1.47
CA GLY A 65 -17.75 -5.76 -2.22
C GLY A 65 -17.55 -5.41 -3.68
N TYR A 66 -18.59 -4.87 -4.30
CA TYR A 66 -18.67 -4.55 -5.73
C TYR A 66 -19.54 -3.30 -5.92
N GLY A 67 -19.55 -2.73 -7.13
CA GLY A 67 -20.38 -1.57 -7.45
C GLY A 67 -19.56 -0.29 -7.61
N ASN A 68 -19.98 0.80 -6.97
CA ASN A 68 -19.49 2.17 -7.21
C ASN A 68 -17.96 2.30 -7.07
N SER A 69 -17.23 2.16 -8.18
CA SER A 69 -15.77 2.23 -8.23
C SER A 69 -15.22 3.57 -7.76
N ASN A 70 -15.95 4.66 -7.96
CA ASN A 70 -15.49 6.02 -7.66
C ASN A 70 -15.46 6.34 -6.15
N THR A 71 -15.96 5.44 -5.30
CA THR A 71 -15.75 5.55 -3.85
C THR A 71 -14.33 5.18 -3.44
N VAL A 72 -13.61 4.42 -4.26
CA VAL A 72 -12.19 4.17 -4.05
C VAL A 72 -11.44 5.45 -4.42
N GLN A 73 -10.80 6.05 -3.42
CA GLN A 73 -10.09 7.31 -3.58
C GLN A 73 -8.74 7.27 -2.87
N THR A 74 -7.85 8.19 -3.23
CA THR A 74 -6.57 8.39 -2.56
C THR A 74 -6.72 9.50 -1.53
N HIS A 75 -6.46 9.20 -0.27
CA HIS A 75 -6.58 10.12 0.85
C HIS A 75 -5.20 10.42 1.43
N LYS A 76 -4.81 11.69 1.48
CA LYS A 76 -3.62 12.11 2.22
C LYS A 76 -3.97 12.25 3.69
N ILE A 77 -3.40 11.39 4.54
CA ILE A 77 -3.70 11.37 5.98
C ILE A 77 -2.82 12.38 6.71
N THR A 78 -1.52 12.36 6.41
CA THR A 78 -0.54 13.32 6.93
C THR A 78 0.65 13.43 5.97
N HIS A 79 1.69 14.16 6.35
CA HIS A 79 2.95 14.17 5.62
C HIS A 79 3.52 12.75 5.52
N ASN A 80 3.85 12.30 4.31
CA ASN A 80 4.38 10.96 4.00
C ASN A 80 3.46 9.79 4.38
N PHE A 81 2.15 10.01 4.52
CA PHE A 81 1.18 8.92 4.73
C PHE A 81 -0.12 9.12 3.95
N TYR A 82 -0.44 8.13 3.12
CA TYR A 82 -1.61 8.09 2.27
C TYR A 82 -2.38 6.77 2.46
N VAL A 83 -3.69 6.81 2.24
CA VAL A 83 -4.55 5.62 2.24
C VAL A 83 -5.40 5.63 0.97
N CYS A 84 -5.33 4.56 0.19
CA CYS A 84 -6.18 4.32 -0.97
C CYS A 84 -7.35 3.40 -0.59
N GLY A 85 -8.55 3.67 -1.11
CA GLY A 85 -9.74 2.87 -0.85
C GLY A 85 -10.97 3.69 -0.50
N ASP A 86 -12.06 3.02 -0.13
CA ASP A 86 -13.31 3.69 0.25
C ASP A 86 -13.46 3.96 1.75
N LEU A 87 -12.51 3.47 2.56
CA LEU A 87 -12.46 3.61 4.03
C LEU A 87 -13.68 3.06 4.79
N VAL A 88 -14.59 2.34 4.14
CA VAL A 88 -15.87 1.90 4.70
C VAL A 88 -16.08 0.39 4.52
N SER A 89 -15.76 -0.15 3.36
CA SER A 89 -16.12 -1.51 2.96
C SER A 89 -15.10 -2.55 3.42
N GLY A 90 -15.30 -3.07 4.63
CA GLY A 90 -14.57 -4.21 5.17
C GLY A 90 -15.11 -5.57 4.69
N ALA A 91 -14.23 -6.56 4.59
CA ALA A 91 -14.60 -7.93 4.27
C ALA A 91 -15.43 -8.55 5.42
N LYS A 92 -16.55 -9.18 5.07
CA LYS A 92 -17.46 -9.85 6.01
C LYS A 92 -18.30 -10.91 5.29
N PRO A 93 -18.96 -11.84 6.01
CA PRO A 93 -19.91 -12.76 5.38
C PRO A 93 -20.93 -12.00 4.51
N GLY A 94 -21.07 -12.42 3.25
CA GLY A 94 -21.93 -11.75 2.26
C GLY A 94 -21.32 -10.51 1.57
N ASN A 95 -20.13 -10.06 1.96
CA ASN A 95 -19.40 -8.97 1.32
C ASN A 95 -17.89 -9.23 1.36
N GLY A 96 -17.42 -10.09 0.46
CA GLY A 96 -16.02 -10.50 0.37
C GLY A 96 -15.14 -9.52 -0.41
N LEU A 97 -13.85 -9.79 -0.46
CA LEU A 97 -12.93 -9.11 -1.37
C LEU A 97 -13.23 -9.54 -2.81
N MET A 98 -13.38 -8.55 -3.70
CA MET A 98 -13.62 -8.80 -5.12
C MET A 98 -12.45 -8.27 -5.93
N ALA A 99 -11.87 -9.11 -6.78
CA ALA A 99 -10.71 -8.77 -7.59
C ALA A 99 -10.83 -7.41 -8.32
N PRO A 100 -11.98 -7.02 -8.90
CA PRO A 100 -12.11 -5.71 -9.53
C PRO A 100 -11.88 -4.52 -8.57
N ARG A 101 -12.47 -4.55 -7.36
CA ARG A 101 -12.29 -3.45 -6.38
C ARG A 101 -10.87 -3.44 -5.80
N VAL A 102 -10.30 -4.62 -5.54
CA VAL A 102 -8.89 -4.76 -5.13
C VAL A 102 -7.97 -4.11 -6.17
N ASN A 103 -8.18 -4.41 -7.45
CA ASN A 103 -7.36 -3.89 -8.54
C ASN A 103 -7.51 -2.37 -8.71
N ILE A 104 -8.70 -1.81 -8.51
CA ILE A 104 -8.88 -0.35 -8.52
C ILE A 104 -8.05 0.29 -7.40
N CYS A 105 -8.15 -0.24 -6.17
CA CYS A 105 -7.38 0.28 -5.03
C CYS A 105 -5.87 0.16 -5.24
N ALA A 106 -5.40 -0.99 -5.73
CA ALA A 106 -3.99 -1.19 -6.09
C ALA A 106 -3.54 -0.24 -7.20
N GLY A 107 -4.42 0.04 -8.18
CA GLY A 107 -4.19 1.04 -9.22
C GLY A 107 -4.03 2.45 -8.65
N HIS A 108 -4.84 2.82 -7.65
CA HIS A 108 -4.67 4.08 -6.92
C HIS A 108 -3.32 4.16 -6.20
N GLN A 109 -2.90 3.09 -5.51
CA GLN A 109 -1.59 3.06 -4.85
C GLN A 109 -0.45 3.22 -5.87
N ALA A 110 -0.49 2.46 -6.97
CA ALA A 110 0.53 2.52 -8.02
C ALA A 110 0.58 3.87 -8.74
N ASN A 111 -0.57 4.48 -9.02
CA ASN A 111 -0.62 5.80 -9.63
C ASN A 111 -0.04 6.86 -8.70
N LEU A 112 -0.37 6.80 -7.40
CA LEU A 112 0.19 7.71 -6.41
C LEU A 112 1.72 7.55 -6.28
N VAL A 113 2.24 6.31 -6.33
CA VAL A 113 3.70 6.08 -6.37
C VAL A 113 4.32 6.84 -7.54
N LEU A 114 3.76 6.72 -8.73
CA LEU A 114 4.29 7.40 -9.92
C LEU A 114 4.19 8.93 -9.81
N GLU A 115 3.06 9.45 -9.32
CA GLU A 115 2.83 10.88 -9.08
C GLU A 115 3.92 11.46 -8.17
N LEU A 116 4.10 10.86 -6.99
CA LEU A 116 5.10 11.30 -6.03
C LEU A 116 6.51 11.24 -6.63
N LEU A 117 6.89 10.14 -7.28
CA LEU A 117 8.22 10.03 -7.91
C LEU A 117 8.46 11.11 -8.99
N CYS A 118 7.45 11.42 -9.81
CA CYS A 118 7.55 12.46 -10.83
C CYS A 118 7.66 13.87 -10.25
N GLU A 119 7.06 14.09 -9.08
CA GLU A 119 7.10 15.37 -8.36
C GLU A 119 8.35 15.54 -7.49
N GLY A 120 9.20 14.51 -7.39
CA GLY A 120 10.41 14.53 -6.56
C GLY A 120 10.16 14.13 -5.10
N LEU A 121 9.04 13.41 -4.88
CA LEU A 121 8.41 12.96 -3.62
C LEU A 121 7.64 14.05 -2.87
#